data_AF-M4DTA1-F1
#
_entry.id   AF-M4DTA1-F1
#
_cell.length_a   1.000
_cell.length_b   1.000
_cell.length_c   1.000
_cell.angle_alpha   90.00
_cell.angle_beta   90.00
_cell.angle_gamma   90.00
#
_symmetry.space_group_name_H-M   'P 1'
#
loop_
_entity.id
_entity.type
_entity.pdbx_description
1 polymer ?
#
loop_
_entity_poly.entity_id
_entity_poly.type
_entity_poly.pdbx_seq_one_letter_code
_entity_poly.pdbx_strand_id
1 'polypeptide(L)'
;MSLPETKSQTLLDAWDFQGRPADRSKTGGWTSAAMILLTYLTETMHLGNATAANTVTNFLGTSFMLCLLGGFIADTFLGRYLTIAIFAAIQATGVSILTLSTIIPGLQPPRCNPTTSSHCVQASGIQLTVLYLALYLTVLGTGGVKASVSGFGSDQFDKTEPKEQSQMTYFFNRFFFCINVGSLLAVTVLVYMQDDVGRKWGYGLCAFSIVLALSIFLTGTNRYRFKKLIGSPMTQVAAVIVAAWRNRQARVAVGPVVSIRLGRCYRS
;
A
#
# COMPACT_ATOMS: atom_id res chain seq x y z
N MET A 1 -7.07 34.40 -39.02
CA MET A 1 -8.08 33.33 -38.82
C MET A 1 -7.37 32.15 -38.19
N SER A 2 -7.32 32.12 -36.86
CA SER A 2 -6.58 31.16 -36.05
C SER A 2 -7.42 29.88 -35.87
N LEU A 3 -6.88 28.72 -36.26
CA LEU A 3 -7.46 27.42 -35.93
C LEU A 3 -7.56 27.27 -34.40
N PRO A 4 -8.67 26.76 -33.85
CA PRO A 4 -8.83 26.63 -32.40
C PRO A 4 -8.00 25.44 -31.87
N GLU A 5 -7.24 25.69 -30.81
CA GLU A 5 -6.35 24.75 -30.09
C GLU A 5 -7.04 23.51 -29.49
N THR A 6 -8.36 23.35 -29.66
CA THR A 6 -9.16 22.34 -28.94
C THR A 6 -8.85 20.89 -29.34
N LYS A 7 -8.19 20.65 -30.48
CA LYS A 7 -7.87 19.28 -30.96
C LYS A 7 -6.75 18.59 -30.17
N SER A 8 -5.97 19.32 -29.37
CA SER A 8 -4.80 18.77 -28.66
C SER A 8 -5.15 18.11 -27.31
N GLN A 9 -6.31 18.43 -26.74
CA GLN A 9 -6.71 18.00 -25.39
C GLN A 9 -7.59 16.74 -25.36
N THR A 10 -8.23 16.36 -26.46
CA THR A 10 -9.15 15.21 -26.52
C THR A 10 -8.50 14.00 -27.19
N LEU A 11 -8.64 12.82 -26.57
CA LEU A 11 -8.32 11.53 -27.20
C LEU A 11 -9.44 11.17 -28.17
N LEU A 12 -9.09 11.05 -29.45
CA LEU A 12 -10.04 10.71 -30.52
C LEU A 12 -10.46 9.23 -30.50
N ASP A 13 -9.67 8.36 -29.86
CA ASP A 13 -9.87 6.91 -29.80
C ASP A 13 -10.47 6.42 -28.47
N ALA A 14 -10.94 7.33 -27.61
CA ALA A 14 -11.51 6.99 -26.31
C ALA A 14 -12.76 7.82 -26.03
N TRP A 15 -13.75 7.23 -25.35
CA TRP A 15 -15.04 7.85 -25.06
C TRP A 15 -15.29 7.89 -23.54
N ASP A 16 -15.87 8.97 -23.04
CA ASP A 16 -16.35 9.10 -21.67
C ASP A 16 -17.67 8.33 -21.44
N PHE A 17 -18.14 8.26 -20.19
CA PHE A 17 -19.37 7.52 -19.84
C PHE A 17 -20.65 8.08 -20.48
N GLN A 18 -20.58 9.27 -21.09
CA GLN A 18 -21.67 9.91 -21.83
C GLN A 18 -21.50 9.79 -23.35
N GLY A 19 -20.52 9.01 -23.82
CA GLY A 19 -20.25 8.79 -25.23
C GLY A 19 -19.66 10.01 -25.94
N ARG A 20 -18.89 10.86 -25.24
CA ARG A 20 -18.13 11.99 -25.82
C ARG A 20 -16.63 11.69 -25.86
N PRO A 21 -15.83 12.29 -26.76
CA PRO A 21 -14.40 12.03 -26.84
C PRO A 21 -13.71 12.37 -25.51
N ALA A 22 -12.90 11.44 -25.01
CA ALA A 22 -12.28 11.51 -23.70
C ALA A 22 -11.27 12.66 -23.62
N ASP A 23 -11.52 13.63 -22.73
CA ASP A 23 -10.63 14.76 -22.48
C ASP A 23 -9.45 14.34 -21.59
N ARG A 24 -8.21 14.48 -22.09
CA ARG A 24 -6.96 14.09 -21.38
C ARG A 24 -6.80 14.76 -20.03
N SER A 25 -7.45 15.91 -19.80
CA SER A 25 -7.39 16.64 -18.53
C SER A 25 -8.40 16.14 -17.48
N LYS A 26 -9.48 15.47 -17.93
CA LYS A 26 -10.61 15.07 -17.08
C LYS A 26 -10.80 13.56 -16.97
N THR A 27 -10.29 12.79 -17.93
CA THR A 27 -10.55 11.35 -18.04
C THR A 27 -9.26 10.56 -18.09
N GLY A 28 -9.17 9.55 -17.21
CA GLY A 28 -7.98 8.71 -17.03
C GLY A 28 -6.90 9.34 -16.15
N GLY A 29 -6.37 8.56 -15.21
CA GLY A 29 -5.31 8.98 -14.30
C GLY A 29 -5.39 8.24 -12.96
N TRP A 30 -4.39 8.42 -12.09
CA TRP A 30 -4.39 7.84 -10.74
C TRP A 30 -5.59 8.29 -9.88
N THR A 31 -6.25 9.39 -10.27
CA THR A 31 -7.43 9.96 -9.63
C THR A 31 -8.68 9.09 -9.74
N SER A 32 -8.86 8.31 -10.82
CA SER A 32 -10.02 7.42 -10.95
C SER A 32 -9.93 6.19 -10.03
N ALA A 33 -8.72 5.74 -9.69
CA ALA A 33 -8.50 4.68 -8.70
C ALA A 33 -8.65 5.17 -7.24
N ALA A 34 -8.47 6.47 -6.99
CA ALA A 34 -8.61 7.07 -5.66
C ALA A 34 -10.08 7.31 -5.23
N MET A 35 -11.04 7.09 -6.13
CA MET A 35 -12.44 7.48 -5.93
C MET A 35 -13.18 6.70 -4.84
N ILE A 36 -12.75 5.50 -4.47
CA ILE A 36 -13.51 4.62 -3.53
C ILE A 36 -13.45 5.13 -2.09
N LEU A 37 -12.29 5.58 -1.63
CA LEU A 37 -12.16 6.22 -0.32
C LEU A 37 -12.61 7.68 -0.36
N LEU A 38 -12.49 8.33 -1.52
CA LEU A 38 -12.96 9.70 -1.73
C LEU A 38 -14.48 9.78 -1.58
N THR A 39 -15.24 8.89 -2.23
CA THR A 39 -16.71 8.85 -2.14
C THR A 39 -17.18 8.57 -0.71
N TYR A 40 -16.51 7.68 0.03
CA TYR A 40 -16.80 7.49 1.47
C TYR A 40 -16.67 8.80 2.26
N LEU A 41 -15.58 9.55 2.04
CA LEU A 41 -15.30 10.78 2.78
C LEU A 41 -16.21 11.95 2.35
N THR A 42 -16.58 12.04 1.07
CA THR A 42 -17.45 13.10 0.56
C THR A 42 -18.94 12.81 0.81
N GLU A 43 -19.40 11.59 0.57
CA GLU A 43 -20.82 11.24 0.62
C GLU A 43 -21.28 10.76 2.01
N THR A 44 -20.41 10.07 2.76
CA THR A 44 -20.77 9.55 4.10
C THR A 44 -20.31 10.48 5.21
N MET A 45 -19.11 11.05 5.07
CA MET A 45 -18.52 11.96 6.08
C MET A 45 -18.72 13.45 5.78
N HIS A 46 -19.40 13.80 4.69
CA HIS A 46 -19.75 15.18 4.31
C HIS A 46 -18.53 16.13 4.30
N LEU A 47 -17.34 15.63 3.96
CA LEU A 47 -16.13 16.45 3.81
C LEU A 47 -16.12 17.13 2.44
N GLY A 48 -15.68 18.38 2.37
CA GLY A 48 -15.51 19.09 1.10
C GLY A 48 -14.51 18.40 0.17
N ASN A 49 -14.77 18.40 -1.13
CA ASN A 49 -14.01 17.63 -2.14
C ASN A 49 -12.49 17.87 -2.08
N ALA A 50 -12.05 19.11 -1.87
CA ALA A 50 -10.63 19.43 -1.73
C ALA A 50 -10.00 18.80 -0.47
N THR A 51 -10.72 18.81 0.65
CA THR A 51 -10.28 18.22 1.91
C THR A 51 -10.28 16.69 1.84
N ALA A 52 -11.30 16.09 1.21
CA ALA A 52 -11.37 14.65 1.00
C ALA A 52 -10.23 14.15 0.10
N ALA A 53 -9.93 14.84 -1.00
CA ALA A 53 -8.82 14.49 -1.90
C ALA A 53 -7.46 14.58 -1.19
N ASN A 54 -7.25 15.61 -0.37
CA ASN A 54 -6.04 15.74 0.44
C ASN A 54 -5.93 14.62 1.48
N THR A 55 -7.02 14.25 2.15
CA THR A 55 -7.03 13.14 3.12
C THR A 55 -6.70 11.81 2.46
N VAL A 56 -7.28 11.51 1.29
CA VAL A 56 -6.99 10.28 0.53
C VAL A 56 -5.53 10.26 0.06
N THR A 57 -5.04 11.37 -0.48
CA THR A 57 -3.65 11.48 -0.97
C THR A 57 -2.64 11.37 0.17
N ASN A 58 -2.90 12.04 1.30
CA ASN A 58 -2.09 11.91 2.51
C ASN A 58 -2.12 10.47 3.04
N PHE A 59 -3.28 9.82 3.03
CA PHE A 59 -3.43 8.43 3.45
C PHE A 59 -2.63 7.46 2.56
N LEU A 60 -2.71 7.61 1.24
CA LEU A 60 -1.90 6.87 0.27
C LEU A 60 -0.40 7.13 0.47
N GLY A 61 -0.01 8.40 0.60
CA GLY A 61 1.38 8.80 0.84
C GLY A 61 1.94 8.23 2.14
N THR A 62 1.18 8.30 3.24
CA THR A 62 1.52 7.71 4.53
C THR A 62 1.63 6.18 4.42
N SER A 63 0.78 5.52 3.63
CA SER A 63 0.89 4.07 3.37
C SER A 63 2.21 3.68 2.71
N PHE A 64 2.66 4.44 1.71
CA PHE A 64 3.96 4.18 1.07
C PHE A 64 5.15 4.48 1.99
N MET A 65 5.08 5.51 2.81
CA MET A 65 6.11 5.79 3.83
C MET A 65 6.18 4.68 4.88
N LEU A 66 5.02 4.20 5.34
CA LEU A 66 4.91 3.07 6.26
C LEU A 66 5.39 1.76 5.62
N CYS A 67 5.25 1.57 4.30
CA CYS A 67 5.88 0.45 3.59
C CYS A 67 7.41 0.49 3.72
N LEU A 68 8.02 1.66 3.49
CA LEU A 68 9.48 1.80 3.62
C LEU A 68 9.95 1.48 5.04
N LEU A 69 9.23 2.01 6.04
CA LEU A 69 9.52 1.73 7.44
C LEU A 69 9.34 0.25 7.78
N GLY A 70 8.26 -0.38 7.30
CA GLY A 70 7.99 -1.80 7.51
C GLY A 70 9.06 -2.70 6.90
N GLY A 71 9.55 -2.38 5.71
CA GLY A 71 10.68 -3.07 5.08
C GLY A 71 11.98 -2.91 5.86
N PHE A 72 12.26 -1.70 6.34
CA PHE A 72 13.42 -1.45 7.21
C PHE A 72 13.36 -2.30 8.48
N ILE A 73 12.21 -2.32 9.17
CA ILE A 73 12.00 -3.12 10.39
C ILE A 73 12.17 -4.62 10.10
N ALA A 74 11.68 -5.11 8.96
CA ALA A 74 11.81 -6.50 8.54
C ALA A 74 13.26 -6.92 8.33
N ASP A 75 14.05 -6.07 7.66
CA ASP A 75 15.42 -6.41 7.32
C ASP A 75 16.40 -6.18 8.49
N THR A 76 16.05 -5.38 9.50
CA THR A 76 16.93 -5.03 10.64
C THR A 76 16.64 -5.76 11.94
N PHE A 77 15.37 -5.91 12.33
CA PHE A 77 15.01 -6.37 13.68
C PHE A 77 14.22 -7.68 13.69
N LEU A 78 13.14 -7.76 12.91
CA LEU A 78 12.12 -8.81 13.06
C LEU A 78 12.31 -9.99 12.11
N GLY A 79 12.92 -9.78 10.93
CA GLY A 79 12.90 -10.75 9.85
C GLY A 79 11.57 -10.71 9.07
N ARG A 80 11.61 -11.10 7.79
CA ARG A 80 10.48 -10.96 6.86
C ARG A 80 9.22 -11.71 7.29
N TYR A 81 9.37 -12.92 7.82
CA TYR A 81 8.22 -13.73 8.26
C TYR A 81 7.48 -13.10 9.45
N LEU A 82 8.20 -12.74 10.52
CA LEU A 82 7.58 -12.14 11.70
C LEU A 82 6.96 -10.78 11.37
N THR A 83 7.61 -9.98 10.52
CA THR A 83 6.99 -8.74 10.02
C THR A 83 5.66 -9.02 9.33
N ILE A 84 5.59 -9.97 8.39
CA ILE A 84 4.32 -10.27 7.72
C ILE A 84 3.27 -10.73 8.73
N ALA A 85 3.62 -11.63 9.67
CA ALA A 85 2.69 -12.14 10.67
C ALA A 85 2.14 -11.02 11.59
N ILE A 86 3.03 -10.17 12.12
CA ILE A 86 2.66 -9.07 13.02
C ILE A 86 1.83 -8.03 12.29
N PHE A 87 2.29 -7.55 11.13
CA PHE A 87 1.59 -6.51 10.38
C PHE A 87 0.27 -7.00 9.78
N ALA A 88 0.17 -8.29 9.38
CA ALA A 88 -1.10 -8.88 8.97
C ALA A 88 -2.10 -8.99 10.14
N ALA A 89 -1.64 -9.31 11.36
CA ALA A 89 -2.50 -9.28 12.55
C ALA A 89 -2.98 -7.86 12.90
N ILE A 90 -2.11 -6.85 12.77
CA ILE A 90 -2.48 -5.44 12.90
C ILE A 90 -3.52 -5.05 11.84
N GLN A 91 -3.31 -5.46 10.58
CA GLN A 91 -4.25 -5.20 9.49
C GLN A 91 -5.61 -5.86 9.76
N ALA A 92 -5.62 -7.12 10.19
CA ALA A 92 -6.84 -7.85 10.53
C ALA A 92 -7.61 -7.13 11.64
N THR A 93 -6.91 -6.64 12.67
CA THR A 93 -7.50 -5.87 13.76
C THR A 93 -8.10 -4.55 13.26
N GLY A 94 -7.36 -3.79 12.45
CA GLY A 94 -7.84 -2.52 11.87
C GLY A 94 -9.12 -2.68 11.04
N VAL A 95 -9.15 -3.67 10.14
CA VAL A 95 -10.32 -3.93 9.29
C VAL A 95 -11.49 -4.52 10.09
N SER A 96 -11.21 -5.29 11.14
CA SER A 96 -12.25 -5.79 12.05
C SER A 96 -12.89 -4.66 12.85
N ILE A 97 -12.09 -3.72 13.38
CA ILE A 97 -12.61 -2.52 14.06
C ILE A 97 -13.44 -1.69 13.09
N LEU A 98 -12.97 -1.51 11.84
CA LEU A 98 -13.73 -0.79 10.80
C LEU A 98 -15.08 -1.46 10.54
N THR A 99 -15.11 -2.79 10.45
CA THR A 99 -16.33 -3.56 10.24
C THR A 99 -17.28 -3.44 11.43
N LEU A 100 -16.79 -3.60 12.66
CA LEU A 100 -17.57 -3.44 13.89
C LEU A 100 -18.17 -2.05 14.01
N SER A 101 -17.42 -1.01 13.63
CA SER A 101 -17.92 0.37 13.59
C SER A 101 -19.10 0.54 12.63
N THR A 102 -19.23 -0.30 11.61
CA THR A 102 -20.40 -0.29 10.72
C THR A 102 -21.57 -1.14 11.21
N ILE A 103 -21.32 -2.14 12.05
CA ILE A 103 -22.36 -3.04 12.55
C ILE A 103 -23.10 -2.42 13.74
N ILE A 104 -22.38 -1.83 14.69
CA ILE A 104 -22.92 -1.39 15.98
C ILE A 104 -23.78 -0.11 15.82
N PRO A 105 -25.09 -0.17 16.13
CA PRO A 105 -25.97 1.00 16.13
C PRO A 105 -25.58 1.90 17.31
N GLY A 106 -24.86 3.00 17.02
CA GLY A 106 -24.31 3.93 18.02
C GLY A 106 -22.90 4.41 17.67
N LEU A 107 -22.17 3.66 16.85
CA LEU A 107 -20.89 4.05 16.26
C LEU A 107 -21.01 4.69 14.87
N GLN A 108 -22.25 4.86 14.39
CA GLN A 108 -22.57 5.57 13.16
C GLN A 108 -23.53 6.73 13.47
N PRO A 109 -23.41 7.87 12.78
CA PRO A 109 -24.45 8.90 12.82
C PRO A 109 -25.77 8.32 12.26
N PRO A 110 -26.92 8.84 12.71
CA PRO A 110 -28.21 8.42 12.19
C PRO A 110 -28.26 8.63 10.68
N ARG A 111 -28.85 7.66 9.95
CA ARG A 111 -28.96 7.72 8.50
C ARG A 111 -29.73 8.97 8.10
N CYS A 112 -29.07 9.85 7.38
CA CYS A 112 -29.63 11.09 6.87
C CYS A 112 -29.26 11.18 5.38
N ASN A 113 -30.23 11.46 4.54
CA ASN A 113 -29.98 11.66 3.11
C ASN A 113 -29.84 13.17 2.87
N PRO A 114 -28.62 13.67 2.56
CA PRO A 114 -28.37 15.10 2.41
C PRO A 114 -29.17 15.74 1.27
N THR A 115 -29.74 14.93 0.36
CA THR A 115 -30.57 15.41 -0.76
C THR A 115 -32.02 15.72 -0.34
N THR A 116 -32.53 15.09 0.73
CA THR A 116 -33.93 15.23 1.17
C THR A 116 -34.08 15.91 2.54
N SER A 117 -32.98 16.09 3.28
CA SER A 117 -33.00 16.57 4.66
C SER A 117 -32.11 17.81 4.81
N SER A 118 -32.65 18.89 5.37
CA SER A 118 -31.97 20.19 5.49
C SER A 118 -30.86 20.24 6.55
N HIS A 119 -30.79 19.25 7.46
CA HIS A 119 -29.76 19.20 8.51
C HIS A 119 -29.42 17.75 8.87
N CYS A 120 -28.24 17.27 8.46
CA CYS A 120 -27.67 16.00 8.92
C CYS A 120 -26.74 16.24 10.11
N VAL A 121 -26.88 15.43 11.18
CA VAL A 121 -26.02 15.51 12.37
C VAL A 121 -24.63 14.96 12.01
N GLN A 122 -23.59 15.76 12.21
CA GLN A 122 -22.21 15.33 12.01
C GLN A 122 -21.82 14.20 12.97
N ALA A 123 -20.89 13.34 12.55
CA ALA A 123 -20.38 12.25 13.37
C ALA A 123 -19.80 12.78 14.69
N SER A 124 -20.13 12.11 15.81
CA SER A 124 -19.60 12.47 17.12
C SER A 124 -18.08 12.24 17.16
N GLY A 125 -17.36 13.00 17.99
CA GLY A 125 -15.90 12.91 18.12
C GLY A 125 -15.41 11.48 18.37
N ILE A 126 -16.12 10.71 19.21
CA ILE A 126 -15.79 9.30 19.52
C ILE A 126 -15.92 8.41 18.28
N GLN A 127 -16.97 8.60 17.46
CA GLN A 127 -17.19 7.83 16.23
C GLN A 127 -16.06 8.09 15.22
N LEU A 128 -15.65 9.36 15.11
CA LEU A 128 -14.58 9.78 14.22
C LEU A 128 -13.20 9.26 14.68
N THR A 129 -12.92 9.27 15.98
CA THR A 129 -11.68 8.72 16.53
C THR A 129 -11.56 7.22 16.27
N VAL A 130 -12.64 6.45 16.48
CA VAL A 130 -12.65 5.00 16.21
C VAL A 130 -12.41 4.72 14.73
N LEU A 131 -13.04 5.50 13.84
CA LEU A 131 -12.81 5.38 12.40
C LEU A 131 -11.35 5.66 12.04
N TYR A 132 -10.79 6.78 12.50
CA TYR A 132 -9.40 7.12 12.18
C TYR A 132 -8.42 6.08 12.71
N LEU A 133 -8.64 5.58 13.93
CA LEU A 133 -7.83 4.50 14.49
C LEU A 133 -7.88 3.26 13.60
N ALA A 134 -9.07 2.83 13.17
CA ALA A 134 -9.24 1.68 12.29
C ALA A 134 -8.54 1.87 10.93
N LEU A 135 -8.66 3.06 10.34
CA LEU A 135 -8.02 3.44 9.08
C LEU A 135 -6.49 3.45 9.19
N TYR A 136 -5.94 4.06 10.24
CA TYR A 136 -4.49 4.09 10.45
C TYR A 136 -3.92 2.70 10.73
N LEU A 137 -4.59 1.86 11.52
CA LEU A 137 -4.17 0.47 11.76
C LEU A 137 -4.21 -0.35 10.47
N THR A 138 -5.24 -0.17 9.64
CA THR A 138 -5.36 -0.85 8.34
C THR A 138 -4.20 -0.47 7.41
N VAL A 139 -3.86 0.81 7.32
CA VAL A 139 -2.73 1.28 6.50
C VAL A 139 -1.40 0.80 7.02
N LEU A 140 -1.20 0.88 8.34
CA LEU A 140 0.01 0.41 9.00
C LEU A 140 0.25 -1.07 8.68
N GLY A 141 -0.77 -1.90 8.87
CA GLY A 141 -0.72 -3.32 8.57
C GLY A 141 -0.47 -3.61 7.09
N THR A 142 -1.24 -2.97 6.20
CA THR A 142 -1.08 -3.12 4.74
C THR A 142 0.33 -2.75 4.28
N GLY A 143 0.91 -1.69 4.85
CA GLY A 143 2.23 -1.22 4.49
C GLY A 143 3.33 -2.23 4.84
N GLY A 144 3.30 -2.77 6.06
CA GLY A 144 4.29 -3.76 6.50
C GLY A 144 4.20 -5.09 5.75
N VAL A 145 2.98 -5.57 5.48
CA VAL A 145 2.77 -6.80 4.69
C VAL A 145 3.28 -6.61 3.27
N LYS A 146 2.91 -5.51 2.60
CA LYS A 146 3.31 -5.23 1.21
C LYS A 146 4.82 -5.15 1.03
N ALA A 147 5.53 -4.58 2.01
CA ALA A 147 6.98 -4.44 1.97
C ALA A 147 7.72 -5.79 2.04
N SER A 148 7.15 -6.77 2.76
CA SER A 148 7.86 -8.01 3.11
C SER A 148 7.38 -9.24 2.34
N VAL A 149 6.12 -9.28 1.89
CA VAL A 149 5.48 -10.47 1.30
C VAL A 149 6.14 -10.93 0.00
N SER A 150 6.51 -9.99 -0.89
CA SER A 150 7.18 -10.31 -2.15
C SER A 150 8.59 -10.84 -1.92
N GLY A 151 9.33 -10.22 -1.00
CA GLY A 151 10.66 -10.68 -0.57
C GLY A 151 10.60 -12.09 -0.01
N PHE A 152 9.68 -12.35 0.93
CA PHE A 152 9.50 -13.67 1.53
C PHE A 152 9.07 -14.75 0.53
N GLY A 153 8.22 -14.39 -0.44
CA GLY A 153 7.83 -15.29 -1.53
C GLY A 153 9.02 -15.67 -2.41
N SER A 154 9.89 -14.71 -2.75
CA SER A 154 11.12 -14.99 -3.51
C SER A 154 12.13 -15.82 -2.71
N ASP A 155 12.10 -15.75 -1.39
CA ASP A 155 13.00 -16.51 -0.52
C ASP A 155 12.68 -18.01 -0.48
N GLN A 156 11.53 -18.43 -0.99
CA GLN A 156 11.15 -19.84 -1.08
C GLN A 156 11.88 -20.57 -2.23
N PHE A 157 12.35 -19.83 -3.24
CA PHE A 157 13.02 -20.39 -4.41
C PHE A 157 14.54 -20.18 -4.34
N ASP A 158 15.30 -21.20 -4.73
CA ASP A 158 16.74 -21.10 -4.94
C ASP A 158 17.03 -20.46 -6.30
N LYS A 159 17.96 -19.50 -6.31
CA LYS A 159 18.39 -18.80 -7.53
C LYS A 159 19.57 -19.48 -8.22
N THR A 160 20.25 -20.40 -7.52
CA THR A 160 21.39 -21.14 -8.07
C THR A 160 20.95 -22.27 -9.00
N GLU A 161 19.75 -22.78 -8.81
CA GLU A 161 19.17 -23.86 -9.61
C GLU A 161 18.24 -23.29 -10.71
N PRO A 162 18.53 -23.53 -12.01
CA PRO A 162 17.77 -22.92 -13.10
C PRO A 162 16.30 -23.37 -13.16
N LYS A 163 16.00 -24.59 -12.67
CA LYS A 163 14.62 -25.10 -12.57
C LYS A 163 13.78 -24.32 -11.55
N GLU A 164 14.31 -24.10 -10.34
CA GLU A 164 13.61 -23.32 -9.31
C GLU A 164 13.49 -21.85 -9.71
N GLN A 165 14.49 -21.29 -10.40
CA GLN A 165 14.42 -19.92 -10.93
C GLN A 165 13.30 -19.74 -11.97
N SER A 166 13.11 -20.70 -12.87
CA SER A 166 12.01 -20.67 -13.85
C SER A 166 10.65 -20.75 -13.16
N GLN A 167 10.51 -21.61 -12.14
CA GLN A 167 9.29 -21.73 -11.33
C GLN A 167 8.99 -20.45 -10.55
N MET A 168 10.01 -19.76 -10.02
CA MET A 168 9.88 -18.46 -9.37
C MET A 168 9.25 -17.42 -10.31
N THR A 169 9.75 -17.31 -11.54
CA THR A 169 9.20 -16.39 -12.55
C THR A 169 7.75 -16.73 -12.90
N TYR A 170 7.44 -18.01 -13.08
CA TYR A 170 6.07 -18.46 -13.33
C TYR A 170 5.13 -18.09 -12.17
N PHE A 171 5.55 -18.32 -10.93
CA PHE A 171 4.82 -17.95 -9.73
C PHE A 171 4.53 -16.44 -9.67
N PHE A 172 5.55 -15.59 -9.86
CA PHE A 172 5.37 -14.14 -9.81
C PHE A 172 4.50 -13.62 -10.97
N ASN A 173 4.64 -14.17 -12.17
CA ASN A 173 3.77 -13.81 -13.30
C ASN A 173 2.30 -14.10 -12.97
N ARG A 174 2.01 -15.27 -12.40
CA ARG A 174 0.64 -15.63 -11.98
C ARG A 174 0.15 -14.77 -10.81
N PHE A 175 1.02 -14.49 -9.83
CA PHE A 175 0.72 -13.62 -8.70
C PHE A 175 0.32 -12.21 -9.15
N PHE A 176 1.08 -11.58 -10.05
CA PHE A 176 0.75 -10.26 -10.58
C PHE A 176 -0.52 -10.26 -11.43
N PHE A 177 -0.75 -11.31 -12.22
CA PHE A 177 -2.01 -11.47 -12.95
C PHE A 177 -3.20 -11.48 -11.99
N CYS A 178 -3.15 -12.29 -10.93
CA CYS A 178 -4.19 -12.36 -9.91
C CYS A 178 -4.38 -11.02 -9.16
N ILE A 179 -3.30 -10.28 -8.88
CA ILE A 179 -3.40 -8.94 -8.28
C ILE A 179 -4.15 -7.97 -9.19
N ASN A 180 -3.82 -7.94 -10.48
CA ASN A 180 -4.48 -7.01 -11.42
C ASN A 180 -5.96 -7.35 -11.59
N VAL A 181 -6.29 -8.63 -11.75
CA VAL A 181 -7.70 -9.09 -11.81
C VAL A 181 -8.42 -8.81 -10.49
N GLY A 182 -7.79 -9.09 -9.35
CA GLY A 182 -8.34 -8.80 -8.03
C GLY A 182 -8.57 -7.32 -7.80
N SER A 183 -7.68 -6.45 -8.30
CA SER A 183 -7.84 -4.99 -8.26
C SER A 183 -9.06 -4.55 -9.08
N LEU A 184 -9.25 -5.10 -10.29
CA LEU A 184 -10.43 -4.84 -11.11
C LEU A 184 -11.72 -5.27 -10.39
N LEU A 185 -11.73 -6.45 -9.77
CA LEU A 185 -12.88 -6.92 -8.98
C LEU A 185 -13.11 -6.08 -7.72
N ALA A 186 -12.04 -5.60 -7.07
CA ALA A 186 -12.13 -4.77 -5.90
C ALA A 186 -12.76 -3.39 -6.22
N VAL A 187 -12.41 -2.79 -7.35
CA VAL A 187 -13.01 -1.49 -7.75
C VAL A 187 -14.40 -1.60 -8.36
N THR A 188 -14.86 -2.81 -8.71
CA THR A 188 -16.18 -3.05 -9.31
C THR A 188 -17.12 -3.76 -8.33
N VAL A 189 -16.91 -5.06 -8.10
CA VAL A 189 -17.77 -5.93 -7.29
C VAL A 189 -17.75 -5.52 -5.83
N LEU A 190 -16.57 -5.21 -5.28
CA LEU A 190 -16.45 -4.88 -3.86
C LEU A 190 -16.99 -3.48 -3.55
N VAL A 191 -16.88 -2.54 -4.48
CA VAL A 191 -17.53 -1.22 -4.41
C VAL A 191 -19.05 -1.37 -4.48
N TYR A 192 -19.57 -2.13 -5.45
CA TYR A 192 -20.98 -2.46 -5.55
C TYR A 192 -21.53 -3.07 -4.24
N MET A 193 -20.78 -4.00 -3.64
CA MET A 193 -21.18 -4.61 -2.37
C MET A 193 -21.17 -3.60 -1.20
N GLN A 194 -20.28 -2.61 -1.22
CA GLN A 194 -20.23 -1.57 -0.20
C GLN A 194 -21.36 -0.54 -0.33
N ASP A 195 -21.71 -0.17 -1.56
CA ASP A 195 -22.66 0.92 -1.84
C ASP A 195 -24.11 0.42 -1.97
N ASP A 196 -24.38 -0.66 -2.72
CA ASP A 196 -25.73 -1.15 -2.96
C ASP A 196 -26.23 -2.18 -1.93
N VAL A 197 -25.38 -3.14 -1.54
CA VAL A 197 -25.76 -4.20 -0.57
C VAL A 197 -25.59 -3.71 0.87
N GLY A 198 -24.56 -2.91 1.10
CA GLY A 198 -24.33 -2.20 2.34
C GLY A 198 -22.93 -2.41 2.92
N ARG A 199 -22.42 -1.32 3.50
CA ARG A 199 -21.06 -1.21 4.02
C ARG A 199 -20.62 -2.33 4.98
N LYS A 200 -21.56 -2.86 5.78
CA LYS A 200 -21.32 -3.96 6.73
C LYS A 200 -20.84 -5.23 6.02
N TRP A 201 -21.45 -5.56 4.89
CA TRP A 201 -21.13 -6.74 4.09
C TRP A 201 -19.81 -6.57 3.35
N GLY A 202 -19.59 -5.41 2.74
CA GLY A 202 -18.35 -5.10 2.04
C GLY A 202 -17.12 -5.15 2.96
N TYR A 203 -17.15 -4.45 4.10
CA TYR A 203 -16.03 -4.51 5.05
C TYR A 203 -15.94 -5.84 5.79
N GLY A 204 -17.07 -6.51 6.06
CA GLY A 204 -17.07 -7.85 6.64
C GLY A 204 -16.38 -8.88 5.75
N LEU A 205 -16.58 -8.81 4.44
CA LEU A 205 -15.87 -9.65 3.47
C LEU A 205 -14.36 -9.37 3.47
N CYS A 206 -13.95 -8.09 3.54
CA CYS A 206 -12.55 -7.72 3.70
C CYS A 206 -11.93 -8.26 5.00
N ALA A 207 -12.65 -8.14 6.13
CA ALA A 207 -12.18 -8.64 7.42
C ALA A 207 -11.99 -10.16 7.38
N PHE A 208 -13.00 -10.88 6.88
CA PHE A 208 -12.96 -12.34 6.76
C PHE A 208 -11.80 -12.81 5.86
N SER A 209 -11.63 -12.19 4.69
CA SER A 209 -10.55 -12.56 3.76
C SER A 209 -9.16 -12.36 4.35
N ILE A 210 -8.91 -11.27 5.09
CA ILE A 210 -7.61 -11.01 5.75
C ILE A 210 -7.36 -12.01 6.88
N VAL A 211 -8.36 -12.31 7.70
CA VAL A 211 -8.24 -13.31 8.78
C VAL A 211 -7.97 -14.69 8.19
N LEU A 212 -8.70 -15.09 7.15
CA LEU A 212 -8.47 -16.35 6.45
C LEU A 212 -7.06 -16.42 5.86
N ALA A 213 -6.60 -15.36 5.21
CA ALA A 213 -5.24 -15.29 4.66
C ALA A 213 -4.18 -15.41 5.76
N LEU A 214 -4.37 -14.75 6.90
CA LEU A 214 -3.47 -14.87 8.05
C LEU A 214 -3.45 -16.30 8.61
N SER A 215 -4.60 -16.94 8.76
CA SER A 215 -4.68 -18.34 9.22
C SER A 215 -3.96 -19.31 8.27
N ILE A 216 -4.14 -19.15 6.95
CA ILE A 216 -3.44 -19.96 5.94
C ILE A 216 -1.93 -19.73 6.02
N PHE A 217 -1.50 -18.46 6.14
CA PHE A 217 -0.10 -18.10 6.26
C PHE A 217 0.56 -18.74 7.49
N LEU A 218 -0.08 -18.65 8.66
CA LEU A 218 0.43 -19.24 9.90
C LEU A 218 0.42 -20.77 9.87
N THR A 219 -0.55 -21.40 9.20
CA THR A 219 -0.56 -22.87 9.04
C THR A 219 0.60 -23.35 8.16
N GLY A 220 1.05 -22.52 7.22
CA GLY A 220 2.19 -22.81 6.34
C GLY A 220 3.57 -22.71 7.01
N THR A 221 3.66 -22.24 8.25
CA THR A 221 4.95 -21.92 8.93
C THR A 221 5.99 -23.03 8.84
N ASN A 222 5.59 -24.28 9.07
CA ASN A 222 6.51 -25.43 9.08
C ASN A 222 7.07 -25.79 7.68
N ARG A 223 6.49 -25.23 6.60
CA ARG A 223 6.90 -25.50 5.21
C ARG A 223 7.77 -24.40 4.62
N TYR A 224 7.91 -23.26 5.30
CA TYR A 224 8.62 -22.11 4.76
C TYR A 224 10.14 -22.22 4.96
N ARG A 225 10.88 -21.74 3.96
CA ARG A 225 12.33 -21.51 4.06
C ARG A 225 12.58 -20.13 4.67
N PHE A 226 13.32 -20.08 5.76
CA PHE A 226 13.68 -18.84 6.46
C PHE A 226 15.11 -18.44 6.12
N LYS A 227 15.28 -17.26 5.52
CA LYS A 227 16.62 -16.68 5.31
C LYS A 227 17.08 -15.89 6.53
N LYS A 228 18.40 -15.87 6.74
CA LYS A 228 19.04 -15.02 7.75
C LYS A 228 18.80 -13.54 7.44
N LEU A 229 18.73 -12.71 8.48
CA LEU A 229 18.67 -11.26 8.33
C LEU A 229 20.00 -10.78 7.72
N ILE A 230 19.94 -10.13 6.57
CA ILE A 230 21.12 -9.60 5.85
C ILE A 230 21.41 -8.15 6.30
N GLY A 231 20.52 -7.55 7.11
CA GLY A 231 20.56 -6.13 7.46
C GLY A 231 19.99 -5.26 6.35
N SER A 232 19.49 -4.08 6.69
CA SER A 232 18.97 -3.13 5.69
C SER A 232 20.09 -2.27 5.11
N PRO A 233 20.23 -2.13 3.78
CA PRO A 233 21.17 -1.19 3.16
C PRO A 233 21.02 0.27 3.64
N MET A 234 19.84 0.63 4.15
CA MET A 234 19.58 1.94 4.73
C MET A 234 20.42 2.25 5.97
N THR A 235 20.82 1.25 6.76
CA THR A 235 21.71 1.49 7.91
C THR A 235 23.11 1.91 7.46
N GLN A 236 23.59 1.37 6.34
CA GLN A 236 24.87 1.76 5.75
C GLN A 236 24.82 3.19 5.21
N VAL A 237 23.75 3.54 4.49
CA VAL A 237 23.56 4.90 3.98
C VAL A 237 23.46 5.91 5.14
N ALA A 238 22.68 5.60 6.18
CA ALA A 238 22.57 6.44 7.36
C ALA A 238 23.91 6.58 8.09
N ALA A 239 24.68 5.50 8.24
CA ALA A 239 26.00 5.54 8.85
C ALA A 239 26.97 6.45 8.07
N VAL A 240 26.95 6.39 6.73
CA VAL A 240 27.77 7.26 5.88
C VAL A 240 27.35 8.72 6.01
N ILE A 241 26.04 9.02 6.01
CA ILE A 241 25.54 10.39 6.17
C ILE A 241 25.92 10.94 7.56
N VAL A 242 25.72 10.17 8.62
CA VAL A 242 26.07 10.56 10.00
C VAL A 242 27.58 10.75 10.13
N ALA A 243 28.39 9.84 9.57
CA ALA A 243 29.84 9.95 9.58
C ALA A 243 30.33 11.18 8.81
N ALA A 244 29.76 11.45 7.63
CA ALA A 244 30.08 12.63 6.82
C ALA A 244 29.68 13.93 7.54
N TRP A 245 28.52 13.95 8.19
CA TRP A 245 28.07 15.11 8.98
C TRP A 245 28.96 15.34 10.20
N ARG A 246 29.29 14.28 10.93
CA ARG A 246 30.14 14.36 12.13
C ARG A 246 31.57 14.79 11.78
N ASN A 247 32.07 14.39 10.62
CA ASN A 247 33.39 14.75 10.11
C ASN A 247 33.37 15.98 9.18
N ARG A 248 32.27 16.76 9.13
CA ARG A 248 32.16 17.93 8.24
C ARG A 248 33.18 19.04 8.50
N GLN A 249 33.79 19.05 9.69
CA GLN A 249 34.87 19.98 10.06
C GLN A 249 36.24 19.30 10.13
N ALA A 250 36.31 17.99 9.90
CA ALA A 250 37.58 17.29 9.84
C ALA A 250 38.30 17.68 8.55
N ARG A 251 39.55 18.16 8.66
CA ARG A 251 40.40 18.37 7.50
C ARG A 251 40.71 17.00 6.90
N VAL A 252 40.46 16.85 5.60
CA VAL A 252 40.82 15.64 4.86
C VAL A 252 42.35 15.53 4.86
N ALA A 253 42.90 14.64 5.69
CA ALA A 253 44.29 14.26 5.56
C ALA A 253 44.41 13.42 4.28
N VAL A 254 44.98 14.01 3.23
CA VAL A 254 45.39 13.27 2.03
C VAL A 254 46.55 12.38 2.45
N GLY A 255 46.24 11.15 2.85
CA GLY A 255 47.26 10.11 3.04
C GLY A 255 47.95 9.84 1.70
N PRO A 256 49.24 9.49 1.70
CA PRO A 256 49.95 9.17 0.48
C PRO A 256 49.24 8.04 -0.25
N VAL A 257 49.12 8.18 -1.57
CA VAL A 257 48.60 7.16 -2.48
C VAL A 257 49.35 5.86 -2.19
N VAL A 258 48.65 4.88 -1.59
CA VAL A 258 49.17 3.52 -1.48
C VAL A 258 49.20 2.97 -2.89
N SER A 259 50.36 3.06 -3.54
CA SER A 259 50.65 2.36 -4.78
C SER A 259 50.53 0.87 -4.48
N ILE A 260 49.41 0.28 -4.88
CA ILE A 260 49.24 -1.17 -4.92
C ILE A 260 50.26 -1.68 -5.94
N ARG A 261 51.46 -2.07 -5.46
CA ARG A 261 52.39 -2.86 -6.25
C ARG A 261 51.68 -4.18 -6.55
N LEU A 262 51.21 -4.32 -7.79
CA LEU A 262 50.83 -5.60 -8.38
C LEU A 262 51.97 -6.58 -8.16
N GLY A 263 51.74 -7.53 -7.25
CA GLY A 263 52.64 -8.64 -6.98
C GLY A 263 52.84 -9.47 -8.25
N ARG A 264 54.10 -9.85 -8.48
CA ARG A 264 54.58 -10.69 -9.59
C ARG A 264 53.65 -11.87 -9.84
N CYS A 265 53.23 -12.02 -11.09
CA CYS A 265 52.76 -13.26 -11.66
C CYS A 265 53.94 -14.25 -11.63
N TYR A 266 53.89 -15.25 -10.76
CA TYR A 266 54.89 -16.33 -10.71
C TYR A 266 54.52 -17.38 -11.76
N ARG A 267 55.41 -17.57 -12.72
CA ARG A 267 55.35 -18.60 -13.76
C ARG A 267 56.33 -19.71 -13.36
N SER A 268 55.83 -20.91 -13.10
CA SER A 268 56.54 -22.19 -13.28
C SER A 268 55.49 -23.26 -13.46
#